data_AF-X0VW98-F1
#
_entry.id   AF-X0VW98-F1
#
_cell.length_a   1.000
_cell.length_b   1.000
_cell.length_c   1.000
_cell.angle_alpha   90.00
_cell.angle_beta   90.00
_cell.angle_gamma   90.00
#
_symmetry.space_group_name_H-M   'P 1'
#
loop_
_entity.id
_entity.type
_entity.pdbx_description
1 polymer ?
#
loop_
_entity_poly.entity_id
_entity_poly.type
_entity_poly.pdbx_seq_one_letter_code
_entity_poly.pdbx_strand_id
1 'polypeptide(L)'
;MMKHRKFVRNIYAVSVMYDAVLFIVMVSISGAVLLPALQSNIAIETSVETHREHVADEALNAFLVSRVDTFSYKVAGDIIDDAAGRIGIDNSSEGLYGSITNWLLAREQLHKTYATLLAENLGCQFRLPITVLGTNRFNIFTGDYDRHLEKETKSFFSSYLGDKYRFNLTAWWHPIKGIPFGGELYIGEHPPN
;
A
#
# COMPACT_ATOMS: atom_id res chain seq x y z
N MET A 1 82.92 18.80 -20.46
CA MET A 1 83.16 17.81 -19.38
C MET A 1 81.99 17.87 -18.38
N MET A 2 80.90 17.13 -18.62
CA MET A 2 79.65 17.26 -17.86
C MET A 2 79.52 16.26 -16.70
N LYS A 3 78.92 16.71 -15.58
CA LYS A 3 78.77 15.96 -14.33
C LYS A 3 77.65 14.90 -14.43
N HIS A 4 78.00 13.64 -14.73
CA HIS A 4 77.06 12.50 -14.67
C HIS A 4 77.12 11.67 -13.37
N ARG A 5 77.69 12.18 -12.28
CA ARG A 5 77.84 11.44 -11.00
C ARG A 5 77.19 12.17 -9.81
N LYS A 6 75.86 12.17 -9.73
CA LYS A 6 75.11 12.48 -8.49
C LYS A 6 73.84 11.63 -8.24
N PHE A 7 73.27 10.96 -9.24
CA PHE A 7 72.01 10.21 -9.05
C PHE A 7 72.16 8.96 -8.18
N VAL A 8 73.32 8.29 -8.24
CA VAL A 8 73.58 6.99 -7.56
C VAL A 8 73.81 7.13 -6.04
N ARG A 9 73.89 8.35 -5.48
CA ARG A 9 74.30 8.58 -4.09
C ARG A 9 73.28 9.35 -3.24
N ASN A 10 71.99 8.99 -3.36
CA ASN A 10 70.95 9.49 -2.48
C ASN A 10 69.99 8.37 -2.04
N ILE A 11 70.50 7.48 -1.19
CA ILE A 11 69.76 6.31 -0.65
C ILE A 11 68.47 6.74 0.06
N TYR A 12 68.47 7.89 0.74
CA TYR A 12 67.27 8.47 1.35
C TYR A 12 66.20 8.82 0.32
N ALA A 13 66.55 9.44 -0.81
CA ALA A 13 65.56 9.73 -1.86
C ALA A 13 64.96 8.45 -2.47
N VAL A 14 65.77 7.42 -2.67
CA VAL A 14 65.29 6.11 -3.12
C VAL A 14 64.35 5.48 -2.08
N SER A 15 64.69 5.53 -0.79
CA SER A 15 63.83 5.03 0.29
C SER A 15 62.49 5.76 0.35
N VAL A 16 62.47 7.09 0.22
CA VAL A 16 61.24 7.89 0.23
C VAL A 16 60.37 7.60 -1.01
N MET A 17 60.98 7.34 -2.17
CA MET A 17 60.23 6.89 -3.35
C MET A 17 59.59 5.51 -3.14
N TYR A 18 60.29 4.56 -2.54
CA TYR A 18 59.71 3.25 -2.22
C TYR A 18 58.57 3.35 -1.20
N ASP A 19 58.74 4.14 -0.15
CA ASP A 19 57.72 4.35 0.88
C ASP A 19 56.45 5.01 0.29
N ALA A 20 56.61 6.04 -0.56
CA ALA A 20 55.50 6.67 -1.26
C ALA A 20 54.78 5.70 -2.22
N VAL A 21 55.50 4.83 -2.94
CA VAL A 21 54.90 3.80 -3.79
C VAL A 21 54.15 2.76 -2.96
N LEU A 22 54.74 2.29 -1.86
CA LEU A 22 54.08 1.35 -0.94
C LEU A 22 52.81 1.96 -0.33
N PHE A 23 52.85 3.23 0.09
CA PHE A 23 51.69 3.96 0.59
C PHE A 23 50.57 4.05 -0.45
N ILE A 24 50.88 4.43 -1.70
CA ILE A 24 49.90 4.48 -2.79
C ILE A 24 49.29 3.10 -3.04
N VAL A 25 50.09 2.03 -3.10
CA VAL A 25 49.60 0.66 -3.26
C VAL A 25 48.69 0.24 -2.09
N MET A 26 49.07 0.57 -0.85
CA MET A 26 48.26 0.29 0.35
C MET A 26 46.90 1.00 0.26
N VAL A 27 46.89 2.31 -0.04
CA VAL A 27 45.68 3.11 -0.22
C VAL A 27 44.81 2.58 -1.37
N SER A 28 45.41 2.16 -2.50
CA SER A 28 44.67 1.57 -3.62
C SER A 28 44.01 0.23 -3.24
N ILE A 29 44.72 -0.63 -2.50
CA ILE A 29 44.16 -1.89 -1.99
C ILE A 29 43.05 -1.62 -0.97
N SER A 30 43.25 -0.66 -0.03
CA SER A 30 42.20 -0.24 0.90
C SER A 30 40.96 0.26 0.16
N GLY A 31 41.10 1.10 -0.87
CA GLY A 31 39.99 1.57 -1.70
C GLY A 31 39.26 0.43 -2.42
N ALA A 32 40.01 -0.50 -3.01
CA ALA A 32 39.45 -1.66 -3.72
C ALA A 32 38.69 -2.63 -2.81
N VAL A 33 39.07 -2.75 -1.53
CA VAL A 33 38.36 -3.57 -0.52
C VAL A 33 37.18 -2.81 0.10
N LEU A 34 37.31 -1.49 0.30
CA LEU A 34 36.29 -0.66 0.95
C LEU A 34 35.09 -0.39 0.05
N LEU A 35 35.30 -0.19 -1.26
CA LEU A 35 34.22 0.10 -2.22
C LEU A 35 33.12 -0.99 -2.23
N PRO A 36 33.44 -2.30 -2.41
CA PRO A 36 32.44 -3.36 -2.31
C PRO A 36 31.79 -3.46 -0.93
N ALA A 37 32.52 -3.20 0.15
CA ALA A 37 32.00 -3.26 1.52
C ALA A 37 31.04 -2.10 1.86
N LEU A 38 31.21 -0.93 1.23
CA LEU A 38 30.27 0.18 1.32
C LEU A 38 29.05 -0.04 0.42
N GLN A 39 29.26 -0.59 -0.78
CA GLN A 39 28.20 -0.82 -1.76
C GLN A 39 27.33 -2.04 -1.44
N SER A 40 27.83 -3.06 -0.72
CA SER A 40 27.08 -4.28 -0.42
C SER A 40 25.79 -4.00 0.35
N ASN A 41 25.85 -3.17 1.39
CA ASN A 41 24.68 -2.83 2.19
C ASN A 41 23.64 -2.05 1.36
N ILE A 42 24.09 -1.09 0.56
CA ILE A 42 23.23 -0.28 -0.32
C ILE A 42 22.58 -1.17 -1.40
N ALA A 43 23.34 -2.11 -1.98
CA ALA A 43 22.83 -3.06 -2.98
C ALA A 43 21.81 -4.03 -2.39
N ILE A 44 22.04 -4.52 -1.16
CA ILE A 44 21.09 -5.38 -0.44
C ILE A 44 19.81 -4.60 -0.14
N GLU A 45 19.90 -3.40 0.43
CA GLU A 45 18.76 -2.54 0.76
C GLU A 45 17.93 -2.21 -0.49
N THR A 46 18.59 -1.79 -1.58
CA THR A 46 17.92 -1.53 -2.86
C THR A 46 17.22 -2.78 -3.41
N SER A 47 17.87 -3.95 -3.33
CA SER A 47 17.27 -5.21 -3.82
C SER A 47 16.05 -5.65 -3.00
N VAL A 48 16.06 -5.37 -1.68
CA VAL A 48 14.93 -5.64 -0.79
C VAL A 48 13.76 -4.70 -1.10
N GLU A 49 14.03 -3.43 -1.37
CA GLU A 49 12.98 -2.47 -1.68
C GLU A 49 12.36 -2.72 -3.06
N THR A 50 13.16 -2.92 -4.11
CA THR A 50 12.64 -3.32 -5.44
C THR A 50 11.85 -4.63 -5.37
N HIS A 51 12.24 -5.58 -4.50
CA HIS A 51 11.45 -6.79 -4.30
C HIS A 51 10.10 -6.52 -3.61
N ARG A 52 10.04 -5.59 -2.64
CA ARG A 52 8.79 -5.18 -1.97
C ARG A 52 7.85 -4.46 -2.94
N GLU A 53 8.37 -3.51 -3.72
CA GLU A 53 7.62 -2.81 -4.77
C GLU A 53 7.01 -3.82 -5.75
N HIS A 54 7.81 -4.76 -6.26
CA HIS A 54 7.33 -5.78 -7.20
C HIS A 54 6.26 -6.71 -6.60
N VAL A 55 6.39 -7.09 -5.32
CA VAL A 55 5.37 -7.87 -4.60
C VAL A 55 4.08 -7.07 -4.40
N ALA A 56 4.17 -5.76 -4.13
CA ALA A 56 3.01 -4.88 -3.98
C ALA A 56 2.28 -4.69 -5.32
N ASP A 57 3.00 -4.44 -6.41
CA ASP A 57 2.45 -4.31 -7.76
C ASP A 57 1.75 -5.59 -8.22
N GLU A 58 2.39 -6.75 -8.04
CA GLU A 58 1.81 -8.04 -8.44
C GLU A 58 0.58 -8.39 -7.59
N ALA A 59 0.61 -8.14 -6.28
CA ALA A 59 -0.55 -8.34 -5.40
C ALA A 59 -1.73 -7.41 -5.76
N LEU A 60 -1.45 -6.14 -6.10
CA LEU A 60 -2.46 -5.17 -6.53
C LEU A 60 -3.04 -5.55 -7.90
N ASN A 61 -2.20 -5.95 -8.85
CA ASN A 61 -2.63 -6.41 -10.17
C ASN A 61 -3.50 -7.68 -10.06
N ALA A 62 -3.04 -8.67 -9.29
CA ALA A 62 -3.81 -9.88 -9.00
C ALA A 62 -5.17 -9.55 -8.37
N PHE A 63 -5.21 -8.63 -7.40
CA PHE A 63 -6.46 -8.15 -6.79
C PHE A 63 -7.40 -7.55 -7.84
N LEU A 64 -6.94 -6.55 -8.59
CA LEU A 64 -7.76 -5.81 -9.57
C LEU A 64 -8.32 -6.68 -10.69
N VAL A 65 -7.56 -7.70 -11.14
CA VAL A 65 -7.96 -8.63 -12.21
C VAL A 65 -8.81 -9.79 -11.68
N SER A 66 -8.61 -10.21 -10.42
CA SER A 66 -9.40 -11.27 -9.80
C SER A 66 -10.88 -10.89 -9.66
N ARG A 67 -11.73 -11.92 -9.63
CA ARG A 67 -13.19 -11.80 -9.51
C ARG A 67 -13.62 -12.35 -8.17
N VAL A 68 -14.64 -11.73 -7.59
CA VAL A 68 -15.37 -12.34 -6.48
C VAL A 68 -16.52 -13.17 -7.06
N ASP A 69 -16.72 -14.39 -6.56
CA ASP A 69 -17.75 -15.28 -7.10
C ASP A 69 -19.15 -14.74 -6.82
N THR A 70 -19.40 -14.35 -5.57
CA THR A 70 -20.65 -13.74 -5.11
C THR A 70 -20.36 -12.53 -4.23
N PHE A 71 -20.81 -11.34 -4.65
CA PHE A 71 -20.86 -10.15 -3.80
C PHE A 71 -22.31 -9.85 -3.40
N SER A 72 -22.65 -9.94 -2.12
CA SER A 72 -23.99 -9.66 -1.62
C SER A 72 -23.95 -8.52 -0.60
N TYR A 73 -24.88 -7.57 -0.72
CA TYR A 73 -25.03 -6.43 0.20
C TYR A 73 -26.50 -5.98 0.26
N LYS A 74 -26.92 -5.35 1.36
CA LYS A 74 -28.24 -4.73 1.47
C LYS A 74 -28.17 -3.23 1.23
N VAL A 75 -28.94 -2.72 0.28
CA VAL A 75 -29.11 -1.27 0.12
C VAL A 75 -29.82 -0.73 1.36
N ALA A 76 -29.25 0.31 1.99
CA ALA A 76 -29.81 0.96 3.19
C ALA A 76 -29.94 0.08 4.45
N GLY A 77 -29.36 -1.12 4.49
CA GLY A 77 -29.52 -2.09 5.58
C GLY A 77 -29.31 -1.48 6.98
N ASP A 78 -28.18 -0.82 7.20
CA ASP A 78 -27.83 -0.22 8.49
C ASP A 78 -28.85 0.79 9.04
N ILE A 79 -29.47 1.58 8.17
CA ILE A 79 -30.45 2.60 8.56
C ILE A 79 -31.78 1.92 8.92
N ILE A 80 -32.14 0.90 8.15
CA ILE A 80 -33.41 0.19 8.25
C ILE A 80 -33.39 -0.74 9.48
N ASP A 81 -32.26 -1.38 9.76
CA ASP A 81 -32.05 -2.23 10.94
C ASP A 81 -31.92 -1.40 12.25
N ASP A 82 -31.33 -0.19 12.23
CA ASP A 82 -31.36 0.77 13.35
C ASP A 82 -32.79 1.32 13.58
N ALA A 83 -33.50 1.70 12.51
CA ALA A 83 -34.88 2.15 12.60
C ALA A 83 -35.81 1.06 13.19
N ALA A 84 -35.65 -0.20 12.78
CA ALA A 84 -36.39 -1.35 13.31
C ALA A 84 -36.09 -1.62 14.78
N GLY A 85 -34.81 -1.56 15.19
CA GLY A 85 -34.42 -1.70 16.59
C GLY A 85 -35.05 -0.62 17.48
N ARG A 86 -35.12 0.64 17.00
CA ARG A 86 -35.76 1.75 17.73
C ARG A 86 -37.26 1.62 17.92
N ILE A 87 -37.96 0.89 17.05
CA ILE A 87 -39.39 0.59 17.18
C ILE A 87 -39.67 -0.77 17.85
N GLY A 88 -38.63 -1.43 18.37
CA GLY A 88 -38.75 -2.69 19.12
C GLY A 88 -39.03 -3.93 18.26
N ILE A 89 -38.76 -3.87 16.95
CA ILE A 89 -38.81 -5.05 16.08
C ILE A 89 -37.51 -5.83 16.25
N ASP A 90 -37.63 -7.14 16.45
CA ASP A 90 -36.51 -8.07 16.41
C ASP A 90 -35.88 -8.06 15.02
N ASN A 91 -34.65 -7.54 14.94
CA ASN A 91 -33.87 -7.38 13.72
C ASN A 91 -32.93 -8.56 13.45
N SER A 92 -33.09 -9.68 14.17
CA SER A 92 -32.40 -10.92 13.83
C SER A 92 -32.71 -11.38 12.40
N SER A 93 -31.66 -11.82 11.70
CA SER A 93 -31.71 -12.19 10.27
C SER A 93 -32.62 -13.38 9.95
N GLU A 94 -33.07 -14.12 10.96
CA GLU A 94 -33.90 -15.32 10.84
C GLU A 94 -35.41 -15.02 10.97
N GLY A 95 -35.78 -13.78 11.32
CA GLY A 95 -37.18 -13.36 11.43
C GLY A 95 -37.87 -13.11 10.08
N LEU A 96 -39.20 -12.96 10.13
CA LEU A 96 -40.02 -12.51 9.00
C LEU A 96 -39.52 -11.15 8.46
N TYR A 97 -39.13 -10.26 9.38
CA TYR A 97 -38.55 -8.96 9.06
C TYR A 97 -37.26 -9.11 8.24
N GLY A 98 -36.29 -9.90 8.73
CA GLY A 98 -35.05 -10.20 8.01
C GLY A 98 -35.28 -10.85 6.64
N SER A 99 -36.28 -11.72 6.53
CA SER A 99 -36.65 -12.35 5.25
C SER A 99 -37.22 -11.35 4.23
N ILE A 100 -38.10 -10.45 4.65
CA ILE A 100 -38.72 -9.44 3.78
C ILE A 100 -37.70 -8.36 3.39
N THR A 101 -36.87 -7.88 4.33
CA THR A 101 -35.83 -6.88 4.03
C THR A 101 -34.74 -7.47 3.14
N ASN A 102 -34.34 -8.73 3.34
CA ASN A 102 -33.45 -9.42 2.41
C ASN A 102 -34.07 -9.50 1.00
N TRP A 103 -35.30 -9.97 0.87
CA TRP A 103 -35.95 -10.09 -0.45
C TRP A 103 -36.08 -8.75 -1.19
N LEU A 104 -36.36 -7.66 -0.48
CA LEU A 104 -36.61 -6.35 -1.09
C LEU A 104 -35.34 -5.52 -1.34
N LEU A 105 -34.30 -5.67 -0.50
CA LEU A 105 -33.15 -4.76 -0.44
C LEU A 105 -31.79 -5.43 -0.66
N ALA A 106 -31.70 -6.76 -0.56
CA ALA A 106 -30.45 -7.45 -0.90
C ALA A 106 -30.18 -7.35 -2.40
N ARG A 107 -28.92 -7.11 -2.73
CA ARG A 107 -28.39 -7.08 -4.08
C ARG A 107 -27.23 -8.05 -4.15
N GLU A 108 -27.38 -9.05 -4.99
CA GLU A 108 -26.33 -10.01 -5.31
C GLU A 108 -25.73 -9.64 -6.68
N GLN A 109 -24.40 -9.61 -6.75
CA GLN A 109 -23.63 -9.35 -7.95
C GLN A 109 -22.64 -10.49 -8.15
N LEU A 110 -22.76 -11.21 -9.27
CA LEU A 110 -21.93 -12.37 -9.57
C LEU A 110 -20.74 -12.00 -10.46
N HIS A 111 -19.60 -12.63 -10.22
CA HIS A 111 -18.40 -12.60 -11.07
C HIS A 111 -17.83 -11.20 -11.43
N LYS A 112 -18.08 -10.17 -10.62
CA LYS A 112 -17.43 -8.86 -10.82
C LYS A 112 -15.97 -8.88 -10.36
N THR A 113 -15.13 -8.10 -11.04
CA THR A 113 -13.75 -7.86 -10.60
C THR A 113 -13.71 -6.89 -9.41
N TYR A 114 -12.72 -7.03 -8.54
CA TYR A 114 -12.53 -6.09 -7.44
C TYR A 114 -12.29 -4.66 -7.93
N ALA A 115 -11.67 -4.47 -9.09
CA ALA A 115 -11.55 -3.16 -9.74
C ALA A 115 -12.92 -2.52 -10.01
N THR A 116 -13.91 -3.29 -10.46
CA THR A 116 -15.28 -2.78 -10.67
C THR A 116 -15.98 -2.49 -9.36
N LEU A 117 -15.84 -3.35 -8.34
CA LEU A 117 -16.44 -3.12 -7.02
C LEU A 117 -15.85 -1.87 -6.33
N LEU A 118 -14.53 -1.66 -6.42
CA LEU A 118 -13.87 -0.43 -5.99
C LEU A 118 -14.41 0.81 -6.73
N ALA A 119 -14.52 0.74 -8.06
CA ALA A 119 -15.00 1.87 -8.85
C ALA A 119 -16.46 2.24 -8.53
N GLU A 120 -17.33 1.23 -8.35
CA GLU A 120 -18.71 1.43 -7.92
C GLU A 120 -18.80 2.02 -6.51
N ASN A 121 -17.94 1.57 -5.59
CA ASN A 121 -17.83 2.11 -4.24
C ASN A 121 -17.46 3.60 -4.26
N LEU A 122 -16.36 3.94 -4.92
CA LEU A 122 -15.83 5.31 -5.00
C LEU A 122 -16.79 6.27 -5.72
N GLY A 123 -17.43 5.81 -6.81
CA GLY A 123 -18.42 6.58 -7.55
C GLY A 123 -19.71 6.84 -6.76
N CYS A 124 -20.08 5.95 -5.81
CA CYS A 124 -21.23 6.12 -4.95
C CYS A 124 -20.93 6.94 -3.68
N GLN A 125 -19.67 7.08 -3.28
CA GLN A 125 -19.30 7.80 -2.07
C GLN A 125 -19.25 9.31 -2.32
N PHE A 126 -20.29 10.02 -1.92
CA PHE A 126 -20.33 11.49 -1.89
C PHE A 126 -20.02 11.98 -0.46
N ARG A 127 -18.80 12.44 -0.21
CA ARG A 127 -18.40 13.15 1.03
C ARG A 127 -18.23 14.64 0.72
N LEU A 128 -18.71 15.53 1.59
CA LEU A 128 -18.39 16.97 1.53
C LEU A 128 -17.72 17.41 2.84
N PRO A 129 -16.69 18.27 2.79
CA PRO A 129 -16.01 18.81 3.96
C PRO A 129 -16.78 20.01 4.51
N ILE A 130 -17.99 19.79 5.07
CA ILE A 130 -18.77 20.88 5.66
C ILE A 130 -18.24 21.18 7.07
N THR A 131 -17.38 22.20 7.15
CA THR A 131 -16.51 22.55 8.28
C THR A 131 -17.19 22.87 9.62
N VAL A 132 -18.52 22.74 9.72
CA VAL A 132 -19.32 23.05 10.92
C VAL A 132 -19.76 21.78 11.67
N LEU A 133 -19.83 20.61 11.01
CA LEU A 133 -20.25 19.34 11.63
C LEU A 133 -19.33 18.15 11.37
N GLY A 134 -18.27 18.31 10.56
CA GLY A 134 -17.38 17.23 10.15
C GLY A 134 -17.68 16.69 8.75
N THR A 135 -16.97 15.64 8.35
CA THR A 135 -17.08 15.00 7.03
C THR A 135 -18.36 14.16 6.89
N ASN A 136 -19.48 14.82 6.58
CA ASN A 136 -20.74 14.12 6.34
C ASN A 136 -20.69 13.30 5.04
N ARG A 137 -20.96 11.99 5.16
CA ARG A 137 -21.26 11.10 4.02
C ARG A 137 -22.71 11.38 3.59
N PHE A 138 -22.90 11.86 2.37
CA PHE A 138 -24.23 12.12 1.81
C PHE A 138 -24.91 10.83 1.34
N ASN A 139 -24.14 9.85 0.87
CA ASN A 139 -24.66 8.53 0.57
C ASN A 139 -24.62 7.65 1.83
N ILE A 140 -25.70 7.70 2.60
CA ILE A 140 -25.91 6.89 3.81
C ILE A 140 -26.31 5.43 3.47
N PHE A 141 -26.64 5.14 2.21
CA PHE A 141 -27.21 3.85 1.80
C PHE A 141 -26.19 2.77 1.43
N THR A 142 -24.89 3.09 1.44
CA THR A 142 -23.80 2.19 1.04
C THR A 142 -22.99 1.59 2.20
N GLY A 143 -23.38 1.83 3.46
CA GLY A 143 -22.63 1.35 4.63
C GLY A 143 -22.37 -0.16 4.61
N ASP A 144 -23.39 -0.96 4.26
CA ASP A 144 -23.24 -2.41 4.17
C ASP A 144 -22.36 -2.86 2.99
N TYR A 145 -22.38 -2.14 1.87
CA TYR A 145 -21.48 -2.35 0.73
C TYR A 145 -20.03 -2.09 1.14
N ASP A 146 -19.77 -0.98 1.84
CA ASP A 146 -18.43 -0.62 2.30
C ASP A 146 -17.83 -1.73 3.19
N ARG A 147 -18.60 -2.26 4.15
CA ARG A 147 -18.16 -3.32 5.05
C ARG A 147 -17.89 -4.65 4.33
N HIS A 148 -18.76 -5.04 3.39
CA HIS A 148 -18.54 -6.26 2.61
C HIS A 148 -17.31 -6.13 1.72
N LEU A 149 -17.13 -4.97 1.06
CA LEU A 149 -15.93 -4.70 0.27
C LEU A 149 -14.65 -4.70 1.14
N GLU A 150 -14.70 -4.11 2.34
CA GLU A 150 -13.60 -4.12 3.30
C GLU A 150 -13.22 -5.55 3.72
N LYS A 151 -14.22 -6.38 4.05
CA LYS A 151 -14.04 -7.76 4.47
C LYS A 151 -13.44 -8.63 3.36
N GLU A 152 -14.00 -8.58 2.15
CA GLU A 152 -13.49 -9.34 1.01
C GLU A 152 -12.07 -8.89 0.62
N THR A 153 -11.80 -7.58 0.61
CA THR A 153 -10.45 -7.03 0.39
C THR A 153 -9.46 -7.56 1.43
N LYS A 154 -9.81 -7.51 2.73
CA LYS A 154 -8.95 -8.05 3.80
C LYS A 154 -8.71 -9.55 3.64
N SER A 155 -9.75 -10.32 3.29
CA SER A 155 -9.65 -11.76 3.05
C SER A 155 -8.69 -12.07 1.89
N PHE A 156 -8.80 -11.34 0.78
CA PHE A 156 -7.92 -11.48 -0.38
C PHE A 156 -6.45 -11.23 -0.02
N PHE A 157 -6.14 -10.05 0.54
CA PHE A 157 -4.74 -9.70 0.81
C PHE A 157 -4.11 -10.57 1.91
N SER A 158 -4.86 -10.93 2.96
CA SER A 158 -4.37 -11.88 3.97
C SER A 158 -4.12 -13.27 3.39
N SER A 159 -4.95 -13.74 2.45
CA SER A 159 -4.75 -15.03 1.77
C SER A 159 -3.57 -15.01 0.78
N TYR A 160 -3.37 -13.90 0.07
CA TYR A 160 -2.33 -13.76 -0.96
C TYR A 160 -0.94 -13.48 -0.38
N LEU A 161 -0.85 -12.57 0.60
CA LEU A 161 0.42 -12.13 1.20
C LEU A 161 0.82 -12.95 2.43
N GLY A 162 -0.15 -13.59 3.10
CA GLY A 162 0.04 -14.29 4.38
C GLY A 162 0.50 -13.36 5.50
N ASP A 163 0.91 -13.95 6.63
CA ASP A 163 1.37 -13.21 7.82
C ASP A 163 2.70 -12.45 7.61
N LYS A 164 3.36 -12.61 6.46
CA LYS A 164 4.70 -12.07 6.20
C LYS A 164 4.69 -10.57 5.88
N TYR A 165 3.64 -10.07 5.25
CA TYR A 165 3.55 -8.66 4.83
C TYR A 165 2.29 -8.02 5.41
N ARG A 166 2.44 -6.88 6.08
CA ARG A 166 1.33 -5.98 6.35
C ARG A 166 1.00 -5.22 5.07
N PHE A 167 -0.28 -5.02 4.80
CA PHE A 167 -0.76 -4.26 3.66
C PHE A 167 -1.63 -3.10 4.09
N ASN A 168 -1.77 -2.11 3.20
CA ASN A 168 -2.78 -1.08 3.28
C ASN A 168 -3.23 -0.75 1.86
N LEU A 169 -4.46 -1.15 1.50
CA LEU A 169 -5.08 -0.78 0.24
C LEU A 169 -5.83 0.54 0.40
N THR A 170 -5.63 1.50 -0.50
CA THR A 170 -6.28 2.81 -0.42
C THR A 170 -6.73 3.29 -1.79
N ALA A 171 -7.97 3.79 -1.90
CA ALA A 171 -8.49 4.41 -3.10
C ALA A 171 -9.31 5.67 -2.78
N TRP A 172 -8.94 6.81 -3.36
CA TRP A 172 -9.49 8.14 -3.06
C TRP A 172 -10.10 8.72 -4.35
N TRP A 173 -11.24 9.42 -4.27
CA TRP A 173 -11.95 9.92 -5.46
C TRP A 173 -12.40 11.37 -5.30
N HIS A 174 -11.58 12.28 -5.81
CA HIS A 174 -11.84 13.72 -5.85
C HIS A 174 -12.09 14.20 -7.29
N PRO A 175 -13.35 14.32 -7.75
CA PRO A 175 -13.65 14.81 -9.10
C PRO A 175 -13.52 16.33 -9.24
N ILE A 176 -13.28 17.08 -8.14
CA ILE A 176 -13.15 18.54 -8.14
C ILE A 176 -11.80 18.93 -7.53
N LYS A 177 -10.93 19.58 -8.32
CA LYS A 177 -9.61 20.03 -7.86
C LYS A 177 -9.74 21.08 -6.75
N GLY A 178 -9.09 20.85 -5.61
CA GLY A 178 -9.06 21.78 -4.48
C GLY A 178 -10.26 21.68 -3.53
N ILE A 179 -11.19 20.75 -3.76
CA ILE A 179 -12.25 20.41 -2.81
C ILE A 179 -12.16 18.90 -2.56
N PRO A 180 -11.95 18.43 -1.31
CA PRO A 180 -11.99 17.02 -0.99
C PRO A 180 -13.45 16.52 -0.98
N PHE A 181 -14.03 16.48 -2.16
CA PHE A 181 -15.38 16.02 -2.44
C PHE A 181 -15.31 14.59 -2.99
N GLY A 182 -16.18 13.69 -2.53
CA GLY A 182 -16.24 12.31 -3.04
C GLY A 182 -15.26 11.33 -2.38
N GLY A 183 -15.46 10.03 -2.64
CA GLY A 183 -14.75 8.89 -2.04
C GLY A 183 -14.92 8.77 -0.51
N GLU A 184 -14.06 8.12 0.27
CA GLU A 184 -12.71 7.60 0.03
C GLU A 184 -12.41 6.40 0.95
N LEU A 185 -11.58 5.46 0.51
CA LEU A 185 -11.46 4.11 1.07
C LEU A 185 -10.01 3.81 1.50
N TYR A 186 -9.81 3.36 2.75
CA TYR A 186 -8.53 2.89 3.33
C TYR A 186 -8.80 1.52 3.99
N ILE A 187 -8.02 0.48 3.68
CA ILE A 187 -8.22 -0.91 4.14
C ILE A 187 -6.85 -1.51 4.54
N GLY A 188 -6.53 -1.38 5.82
CA GLY A 188 -5.28 -1.83 6.45
C GLY A 188 -5.01 -1.04 7.73
N GLU A 189 -3.82 -1.19 8.33
CA GLU A 189 -3.34 -0.21 9.32
C GLU A 189 -2.96 1.09 8.59
N HIS A 190 -3.37 2.24 9.12
CA HIS A 190 -3.06 3.54 8.51
C HIS A 190 -1.53 3.75 8.50
N PRO A 191 -0.93 4.29 7.42
CA PRO A 191 0.50 4.56 7.41
C PRO A 191 0.79 5.69 8.41
N PRO A 192 1.98 5.76 9.02
CA PRO A 192 2.38 6.94 9.78
C PRO A 192 2.39 8.17 8.87
N ASN A 193 1.83 9.28 9.37
CA ASN A 193 1.79 10.60 8.70
C ASN A 193 3.17 11.26 8.63
#